data_AF-A0A8H8JGW8-F1
#
_entry.id   AF-A0A8H8JGW8-F1
#
_cell.length_a   1.000
_cell.length_b   1.000
_cell.length_c   1.000
_cell.angle_alpha   90.00
_cell.angle_beta   90.00
_cell.angle_gamma   90.00
#
_symmetry.space_group_name_H-M   'P 1'
#
loop_
_entity.id
_entity.type
_entity.pdbx_description
1 polymer ?
#
loop_
_entity_poly.entity_id
_entity_poly.type
_entity_poly.pdbx_seq_one_letter_code
_entity_poly.pdbx_strand_id
1 'polypeptide(L)'
;MSSDLAQFVTISQTLYLVRSMAQFSGSRSRLLDIFPPGFDSRGPSQSSYRSVPYTFTPEQLYYRLTHDYGSKAESVLVKSVWYGKKMTVMRHEFILVEVEDTNAGVVNFIVLDRNKEAAGAVIGNAVSDAFRVSHNGIEMELLEQCLLLPRQYAEKLEFDRVAEPMYLYELVTLVNVLSQTGDTFNLGSRDSYWFSGLLWVCLRQIRPDGVHTNYRPKLRGRFGLLRHTPDKGEKEKCCNAFYEDIVKVEERLKHSRQMGSAIRTPGAHSERFTPKTRFSMCLNSEDPRTKSSRHRIWDVDSYLRLNSNKFAANKPQSDDR
;
A
#
# COMPACT_ATOMS: atom_id res chain seq x y z
N MET A 1 42.47 -37.78 -8.22
CA MET A 1 41.05 -37.34 -8.20
C MET A 1 40.76 -36.45 -6.98
N SER A 2 41.47 -35.32 -6.81
CA SER A 2 41.28 -34.45 -5.62
C SER A 2 41.64 -32.97 -5.86
N SER A 3 41.52 -32.49 -7.11
CA SER A 3 41.81 -31.09 -7.47
C SER A 3 40.57 -30.29 -7.90
N ASP A 4 39.48 -30.94 -8.30
CA ASP A 4 38.32 -30.27 -8.91
C ASP A 4 37.28 -29.76 -7.90
N LEU A 5 37.33 -30.23 -6.64
CA LEU A 5 36.38 -29.80 -5.59
C LEU A 5 36.77 -28.45 -4.95
N ALA A 6 38.04 -28.06 -4.99
CA ALA A 6 38.50 -26.80 -4.41
C ALA A 6 38.13 -25.57 -5.27
N GLN A 7 38.03 -25.73 -6.60
CA GLN A 7 37.63 -24.65 -7.51
C GLN A 7 36.13 -24.34 -7.43
N PHE A 8 35.27 -25.35 -7.20
CA PHE A 8 33.82 -25.13 -7.09
C PHE A 8 33.40 -24.38 -5.83
N VAL A 9 34.10 -24.58 -4.70
CA VAL A 9 33.82 -23.86 -3.45
C VAL A 9 34.23 -22.38 -3.57
N THR A 10 35.33 -22.10 -4.27
CA THR A 10 35.87 -20.74 -4.43
C THR A 10 35.01 -19.89 -5.38
N ILE A 11 34.46 -20.48 -6.45
CA ILE A 11 33.54 -19.78 -7.38
C ILE A 11 32.21 -19.45 -6.68
N SER A 12 31.69 -20.34 -5.82
CA SER A 12 30.46 -20.07 -5.03
C SER A 12 30.64 -18.95 -4.01
N GLN A 13 31.79 -18.87 -3.33
CA GLN A 13 32.05 -17.79 -2.36
C GLN A 13 32.28 -16.44 -3.05
N THR A 14 32.92 -16.44 -4.23
CA THR A 14 33.14 -15.21 -5.01
C THR A 14 31.83 -14.69 -5.61
N LEU A 15 30.92 -15.55 -6.06
CA LEU A 15 29.57 -15.14 -6.50
C LEU A 15 28.70 -14.64 -5.34
N TYR A 16 28.86 -15.17 -4.12
CA TYR A 16 28.19 -14.65 -2.93
C TYR A 16 28.70 -13.26 -2.54
N LEU A 17 30.00 -13.03 -2.63
CA LEU A 17 30.63 -11.73 -2.34
C LEU A 17 30.31 -10.68 -3.41
N VAL A 18 30.30 -11.03 -4.70
CA VAL A 18 29.90 -10.09 -5.77
C VAL A 18 28.40 -9.73 -5.67
N ARG A 19 27.54 -10.68 -5.27
CA ARG A 19 26.11 -10.41 -5.01
C ARG A 19 25.89 -9.59 -3.74
N SER A 20 26.74 -9.75 -2.72
CA SER A 20 26.72 -8.98 -1.47
C SER A 20 27.30 -7.56 -1.62
N MET A 21 28.32 -7.38 -2.46
CA MET A 21 28.87 -6.05 -2.74
C MET A 21 28.01 -5.23 -3.71
N ALA A 22 27.19 -5.87 -4.55
CA ALA A 22 26.12 -5.20 -5.29
C ALA A 22 24.95 -4.72 -4.39
N GLN A 23 24.85 -5.22 -3.14
CA GLN A 23 23.81 -4.80 -2.19
C GLN A 23 24.18 -3.56 -1.35
N PHE A 24 25.47 -3.26 -1.18
CA PHE A 24 25.90 -2.15 -0.32
C PHE A 24 26.12 -0.81 -1.03
N SER A 25 26.17 -0.77 -2.37
CA SER A 25 26.19 0.49 -3.14
C SER A 25 24.79 1.05 -3.43
N GLY A 26 23.75 0.35 -2.97
CA GLY A 26 22.33 0.64 -3.20
C GLY A 26 21.65 1.43 -2.09
N SER A 27 22.34 2.32 -1.36
CA SER A 27 21.69 3.33 -0.49
C SER A 27 20.94 4.41 -1.30
N ARG A 28 20.37 4.01 -2.44
CA ARG A 28 19.49 4.81 -3.28
C ARG A 28 18.07 4.61 -2.77
N SER A 29 17.66 5.51 -1.88
CA SER A 29 16.27 6.00 -1.84
C SER A 29 15.14 4.97 -1.63
N ARG A 30 15.34 3.91 -0.86
CA ARG A 30 14.22 3.07 -0.40
C ARG A 30 13.26 3.87 0.48
N LEU A 31 11.98 3.50 0.48
CA LEU A 31 10.99 4.11 1.37
C LEU A 31 11.24 3.61 2.79
N LEU A 32 11.88 4.40 3.65
CA LEU A 32 12.34 3.95 4.98
C LEU A 32 11.19 3.49 5.89
N ASP A 33 9.99 4.01 5.69
CA ASP A 33 8.79 3.59 6.43
C ASP A 33 8.31 2.18 6.05
N ILE A 34 8.63 1.73 4.82
CA ILE A 34 8.26 0.41 4.30
C ILE A 34 9.45 -0.54 4.32
N PHE A 35 10.68 -0.06 4.19
CA PHE A 35 11.90 -0.85 4.14
C PHE A 35 12.94 -0.22 5.08
N PRO A 36 12.83 -0.45 6.40
CA PRO A 36 13.61 0.26 7.41
C PRO A 36 15.10 -0.09 7.37
N PRO A 37 15.97 0.72 8.00
CA PRO A 37 17.38 0.38 8.16
C PRO A 37 17.54 -0.97 8.88
N GLY A 38 18.42 -1.84 8.37
CA GLY A 38 18.60 -3.19 8.92
C GLY A 38 17.73 -4.27 8.27
N PHE A 39 16.80 -3.90 7.38
CA PHE A 39 15.96 -4.85 6.65
C PHE A 39 16.74 -5.97 5.95
N ASP A 40 17.86 -5.62 5.31
CA ASP A 40 18.69 -6.57 4.55
C ASP A 40 19.68 -7.35 5.43
N SER A 41 19.78 -6.97 6.71
CA SER A 41 20.70 -7.62 7.63
C SER A 41 20.10 -8.97 8.02
N ARG A 42 20.38 -10.01 7.22
CA ARG A 42 20.11 -11.42 7.53
C ARG A 42 20.95 -11.96 8.71
N GLY A 43 21.24 -11.11 9.68
CA GLY A 43 21.80 -11.52 10.95
C GLY A 43 20.66 -11.80 11.92
N PRO A 44 20.76 -12.84 12.77
CA PRO A 44 19.98 -12.88 13.99
C PRO A 44 20.48 -11.74 14.89
N SER A 45 20.00 -10.52 14.63
CA SER A 45 20.25 -9.40 15.52
C SER A 45 19.68 -9.78 16.88
N GLN A 46 20.57 -9.90 17.86
CA GLN A 46 20.40 -10.46 19.21
C GLN A 46 19.34 -9.78 20.10
N SER A 47 18.44 -8.98 19.55
CA SER A 47 17.28 -8.42 20.27
C SER A 47 16.00 -9.17 19.89
N SER A 48 16.03 -10.50 19.91
CA SER A 48 14.89 -11.41 19.74
C SER A 48 13.83 -11.30 20.85
N TYR A 49 13.81 -10.19 21.59
CA TYR A 49 12.75 -9.81 22.50
C TYR A 49 12.13 -8.49 22.03
N ARG A 50 10.96 -8.60 21.37
CA ARG A 50 9.93 -7.54 21.29
C ARG A 50 10.27 -6.25 20.54
N SER A 51 10.76 -6.29 19.30
CA SER A 51 10.57 -5.09 18.45
C SER A 51 9.08 -4.98 18.10
N VAL A 52 8.43 -3.91 18.56
CA VAL A 52 7.05 -3.59 18.19
C VAL A 52 7.06 -3.19 16.71
N PRO A 53 6.15 -3.69 15.85
CA PRO A 53 6.14 -3.36 14.42
C PRO A 53 6.01 -1.85 14.21
N TYR A 54 6.60 -1.34 13.13
CA TYR A 54 6.41 0.08 12.79
C TYR A 54 4.93 0.29 12.53
N THR A 55 4.33 1.19 13.30
CA THR A 55 2.88 1.39 13.29
C THR A 55 2.58 2.78 12.74
N PHE A 56 1.70 2.84 11.75
CA PHE A 56 1.24 4.09 11.15
C PHE A 56 -0.28 4.13 11.14
N THR A 57 -0.86 5.30 11.39
CA THR A 57 -2.26 5.52 11.06
C THR A 57 -2.41 5.58 9.53
N PRO A 58 -3.62 5.28 9.00
CA PRO A 58 -3.92 5.43 7.58
C PRO A 58 -3.54 6.79 7.01
N GLU A 59 -3.85 7.86 7.73
CA GLU A 59 -3.53 9.23 7.35
C GLU A 59 -2.02 9.47 7.28
N GLN A 60 -1.27 9.00 8.29
CA GLN A 60 0.19 9.15 8.32
C GLN A 60 0.84 8.47 7.11
N LEU A 61 0.50 7.21 6.85
CA LEU A 61 1.11 6.48 5.74
C LEU A 61 0.64 7.03 4.39
N TYR A 62 -0.62 7.47 4.29
CA TYR A 62 -1.15 8.16 3.12
C TYR A 62 -0.35 9.43 2.81
N TYR A 63 -0.11 10.27 3.82
CA TYR A 63 0.65 11.49 3.63
C TYR A 63 2.08 11.18 3.18
N ARG A 64 2.77 10.25 3.85
CA ARG A 64 4.13 9.80 3.49
C ARG A 64 4.23 9.39 2.02
N LEU A 65 3.35 8.48 1.57
CA LEU A 65 3.43 7.91 0.22
C LEU A 65 2.97 8.88 -0.87
N THR A 66 2.05 9.81 -0.56
CA THR A 66 1.45 10.68 -1.58
C THR A 66 2.02 12.11 -1.60
N HIS A 67 2.74 12.52 -0.57
CA HIS A 67 3.36 13.85 -0.46
C HIS A 67 4.88 13.77 -0.32
N ASP A 68 5.37 13.05 0.70
CA ASP A 68 6.80 13.11 1.07
C ASP A 68 7.69 12.33 0.11
N TYR A 69 7.27 11.13 -0.28
CA TYR A 69 8.07 10.26 -1.14
C TYR A 69 8.04 10.64 -2.61
N GLY A 70 7.05 11.43 -3.04
CA GLY A 70 6.86 11.83 -4.43
C GLY A 70 6.89 10.61 -5.37
N SER A 71 7.55 10.74 -6.53
CA SER A 71 7.63 9.66 -7.52
C SER A 71 8.30 8.37 -7.05
N LYS A 72 8.96 8.36 -5.88
CA LYS A 72 9.56 7.14 -5.32
C LYS A 72 8.50 6.17 -4.82
N ALA A 73 7.30 6.65 -4.48
CA ALA A 73 6.19 5.80 -4.08
C ALA A 73 5.78 4.81 -5.19
N GLU A 74 6.09 5.13 -6.45
CA GLU A 74 5.81 4.30 -7.62
C GLU A 74 6.78 3.12 -7.75
N SER A 75 7.85 3.03 -6.95
CA SER A 75 8.71 1.84 -6.96
C SER A 75 8.17 0.69 -6.12
N VAL A 76 7.18 0.95 -5.25
CA VAL A 76 6.66 -0.06 -4.32
C VAL A 76 5.33 -0.61 -4.80
N LEU A 77 5.36 -1.88 -5.20
CA LEU A 77 4.20 -2.61 -5.68
C LEU A 77 3.61 -3.48 -4.57
N VAL A 78 2.29 -3.65 -4.60
CA VAL A 78 1.58 -4.69 -3.87
C VAL A 78 1.60 -5.95 -4.72
N LYS A 79 2.27 -7.00 -4.24
CA LYS A 79 2.31 -8.30 -4.93
C LYS A 79 1.04 -9.09 -4.69
N SER A 80 0.66 -9.20 -3.43
CA SER A 80 -0.52 -9.95 -3.04
C SER A 80 -1.09 -9.48 -1.70
N VAL A 81 -2.37 -9.75 -1.52
CA VAL A 81 -3.14 -9.35 -0.34
C VAL A 81 -3.92 -10.56 0.14
N TRP A 82 -3.87 -10.85 1.43
CA TRP A 82 -4.60 -11.96 2.05
C TRP A 82 -5.63 -11.47 3.05
N TYR A 83 -6.82 -12.05 2.97
CA TYR A 83 -7.83 -11.93 4.01
C TYR A 83 -7.57 -12.93 5.13
N GLY A 84 -7.19 -12.43 6.29
CA GLY A 84 -6.85 -13.23 7.46
C GLY A 84 -7.90 -13.15 8.55
N LYS A 85 -8.01 -14.22 9.33
CA LYS A 85 -8.81 -14.26 10.56
C LYS A 85 -8.02 -14.91 11.69
N LYS A 86 -7.98 -14.25 12.85
CA LYS A 86 -7.43 -14.81 14.10
C LYS A 86 -8.40 -15.85 14.64
N MET A 87 -7.89 -17.01 15.04
CA MET A 87 -8.72 -18.15 15.44
C MET A 87 -9.15 -18.10 16.91
N THR A 88 -8.37 -17.46 17.78
CA THR A 88 -8.65 -17.38 19.22
C THR A 88 -9.64 -16.28 19.58
N VAL A 89 -9.71 -15.22 18.78
CA VAL A 89 -10.66 -14.11 18.97
C VAL A 89 -11.67 -14.17 17.84
N MET A 90 -12.90 -14.59 18.12
CA MET A 90 -13.93 -14.91 17.11
C MET A 90 -14.27 -13.78 16.12
N ARG A 91 -13.75 -12.57 16.35
CA ARG A 91 -14.09 -11.35 15.62
C ARG A 91 -12.89 -10.63 15.00
N HIS A 92 -11.65 -11.09 15.19
CA HIS A 92 -10.50 -10.35 14.67
C HIS A 92 -10.15 -10.78 13.25
N GLU A 93 -10.47 -9.92 12.29
CA GLU A 93 -10.13 -10.09 10.88
C GLU A 93 -9.14 -9.00 10.49
N PHE A 94 -8.18 -9.36 9.64
CA PHE A 94 -7.09 -8.50 9.24
C PHE A 94 -6.75 -8.73 7.78
N ILE A 95 -6.04 -7.80 7.19
CA ILE A 95 -5.45 -7.94 5.86
C ILE A 95 -3.93 -8.05 6.01
N LEU A 96 -3.33 -9.08 5.40
CA LEU A 96 -1.87 -9.10 5.19
C LEU A 96 -1.59 -8.61 3.76
N VAL A 97 -0.55 -7.81 3.58
CA VAL A 97 -0.10 -7.28 2.30
C VAL A 97 1.36 -7.66 2.14
N GLU A 98 1.70 -8.26 0.99
CA GLU A 98 3.09 -8.44 0.55
C GLU A 98 3.41 -7.33 -0.45
N VAL A 99 4.48 -6.60 -0.18
CA VAL A 99 4.94 -5.47 -0.99
C VAL A 99 6.36 -5.71 -1.49
N GLU A 100 6.69 -5.17 -2.66
CA GLU A 100 8.02 -5.25 -3.26
C GLU A 100 8.51 -3.88 -3.68
N ASP A 101 9.74 -3.51 -3.29
CA ASP A 101 10.45 -2.39 -3.89
C ASP A 101 11.13 -2.88 -5.16
N THR A 102 10.56 -2.54 -6.31
CA THR A 102 11.04 -2.96 -7.64
C THR A 102 12.43 -2.43 -7.97
N ASN A 103 12.86 -1.32 -7.36
CA ASN A 103 14.20 -0.78 -7.56
C ASN A 103 15.27 -1.60 -6.83
N ALA A 104 14.91 -2.20 -5.69
CA ALA A 104 15.83 -2.95 -4.83
C ALA A 104 15.63 -4.47 -4.89
N GLY A 105 14.51 -4.93 -5.45
CA GLY A 105 14.15 -6.35 -5.52
C GLY A 105 13.91 -6.99 -4.14
N VAL A 106 13.50 -6.18 -3.15
CA VAL A 106 13.25 -6.62 -1.77
C VAL A 106 11.76 -6.66 -1.48
N VAL A 107 11.34 -7.65 -0.68
CA VAL A 107 9.93 -7.90 -0.34
C VAL A 107 9.72 -7.68 1.15
N ASN A 108 8.69 -6.93 1.54
CA ASN A 108 8.26 -6.76 2.92
C ASN A 108 6.77 -7.11 3.12
N PHE A 109 6.34 -7.19 4.37
CA PHE A 109 4.98 -7.49 4.78
C PHE A 109 4.39 -6.37 5.64
N ILE A 110 3.11 -6.13 5.44
CA ILE A 110 2.32 -5.12 6.16
C ILE A 110 1.01 -5.78 6.61
N VAL A 111 0.67 -5.63 7.88
CA VAL A 111 -0.65 -5.99 8.43
C VAL A 111 -1.52 -4.75 8.50
N LEU A 112 -2.74 -4.86 8.00
CA LEU A 112 -3.81 -3.88 8.20
C LEU A 112 -4.83 -4.52 9.13
N ASP A 113 -4.98 -3.93 10.30
CA ASP A 113 -6.02 -4.32 11.22
C ASP A 113 -6.61 -3.11 11.94
N ARG A 114 -7.84 -3.28 12.38
CA ARG A 114 -8.52 -2.33 13.23
C ARG A 114 -8.49 -2.91 14.64
N ASN A 115 -7.67 -2.36 15.53
CA ASN A 115 -7.50 -2.92 16.87
C ASN A 115 -7.99 -1.93 17.94
N LYS A 116 -8.49 -2.47 19.04
CA LYS A 116 -8.68 -1.70 20.27
C LYS A 116 -7.29 -1.53 20.85
N GLU A 117 -6.74 -0.33 20.80
CA GLU A 117 -5.46 -0.11 21.47
C GLU A 117 -5.62 -0.42 22.95
N ALA A 118 -4.78 -1.33 23.45
CA ALA A 118 -4.59 -1.54 24.88
C ALA A 118 -3.68 -0.42 25.42
N ALA A 119 -4.05 0.84 25.21
CA ALA A 119 -3.39 1.96 25.86
C ALA A 119 -4.11 2.19 27.19
N GLY A 120 -3.37 1.99 28.29
CA GLY A 120 -3.90 2.10 29.64
C GLY A 120 -4.56 3.46 29.91
N ALA A 121 -5.69 3.37 30.61
CA ALA A 121 -6.32 4.42 31.41
C ALA A 121 -6.92 5.64 30.69
N VAL A 122 -8.16 5.90 31.09
CA VAL A 122 -8.93 7.16 31.00
C VAL A 122 -9.74 7.37 29.71
N ILE A 123 -10.97 6.82 29.74
CA ILE A 123 -12.18 7.30 29.04
C ILE A 123 -12.07 7.34 27.50
N GLY A 124 -12.08 6.16 26.88
CA GLY A 124 -12.38 6.04 25.45
C GLY A 124 -12.03 4.66 24.91
N ASN A 125 -13.03 3.84 24.54
CA ASN A 125 -12.82 2.62 23.76
C ASN A 125 -12.51 2.99 22.29
N ALA A 126 -11.40 3.71 22.07
CA ALA A 126 -10.99 4.10 20.73
C ALA A 126 -10.46 2.87 19.98
N VAL A 127 -11.08 2.56 18.85
CA VAL A 127 -10.61 1.55 17.91
C VAL A 127 -9.92 2.31 16.79
N SER A 128 -8.67 1.99 16.49
CA SER A 128 -7.90 2.65 15.44
C SER A 128 -7.55 1.65 14.33
N ASP A 129 -7.63 2.13 13.08
CA ASP A 129 -7.06 1.45 11.93
C ASP A 129 -5.54 1.66 11.96
N ALA A 130 -4.78 0.61 11.69
CA ALA A 130 -3.33 0.68 11.74
C ALA A 130 -2.68 -0.12 10.61
N PHE A 131 -1.63 0.48 10.03
CA PHE A 131 -0.63 -0.21 9.23
C PHE A 131 0.49 -0.65 10.16
N ARG A 132 0.76 -1.95 10.22
CA ARG A 132 1.87 -2.53 11.00
C ARG A 132 2.86 -3.17 10.03
N VAL A 133 4.04 -2.58 9.93
CA VAL A 133 5.07 -2.96 8.95
C VAL A 133 6.13 -3.83 9.61
N SER A 134 6.52 -4.92 8.95
CA SER A 134 7.60 -5.79 9.43
C SER A 134 8.97 -5.10 9.37
N HIS A 135 9.80 -5.37 10.39
CA HIS A 135 11.16 -4.81 10.50
C HIS A 135 12.15 -5.44 9.53
N ASN A 136 11.94 -6.72 9.20
CA ASN A 136 12.94 -7.57 8.54
C ASN A 136 12.34 -8.40 7.38
N GLY A 137 11.08 -8.16 7.03
CA GLY A 137 10.44 -8.89 5.94
C GLY A 137 10.00 -10.29 6.30
N ILE A 138 9.99 -10.65 7.59
CA ILE A 138 9.52 -11.96 8.04
C ILE A 138 8.04 -11.86 8.41
N GLU A 139 7.20 -12.48 7.58
CA GLU A 139 5.75 -12.55 7.76
C GLU A 139 5.36 -13.10 9.15
N MET A 140 5.92 -14.26 9.52
CA MET A 140 5.57 -14.96 10.77
C MET A 140 5.83 -14.13 12.02
N GLU A 141 6.98 -13.46 12.06
CA GLU A 141 7.34 -12.57 13.17
C GLU A 141 6.40 -11.37 13.25
N LEU A 142 6.05 -10.75 12.12
CA LEU A 142 5.08 -9.65 12.10
C LEU A 142 3.74 -10.07 12.71
N LEU A 143 3.23 -11.24 12.36
CA LEU A 143 1.94 -11.71 12.86
C LEU A 143 1.98 -12.07 14.34
N GLU A 144 3.09 -12.63 14.80
CA GLU A 144 3.30 -12.89 16.21
C GLU A 144 3.33 -11.57 17.00
N GLN A 145 4.06 -10.56 16.51
CA GLN A 145 4.12 -9.23 17.11
C GLN A 145 2.76 -8.51 17.08
N CYS A 146 1.94 -8.73 16.05
CA CYS A 146 0.57 -8.23 15.97
C CYS A 146 -0.43 -9.06 16.79
N LEU A 147 0.03 -10.12 17.48
CA LEU A 147 -0.81 -11.06 18.22
C LEU A 147 -1.91 -11.69 17.34
N LEU A 148 -1.63 -11.95 16.07
CA LEU A 148 -2.57 -12.51 15.11
C LEU A 148 -2.53 -14.04 15.03
N LEU A 149 -1.58 -14.68 15.73
CA LEU A 149 -1.48 -16.14 15.81
C LEU A 149 -2.39 -16.73 16.91
N PRO A 150 -2.92 -17.95 16.73
CA PRO A 150 -3.02 -18.67 15.46
C PRO A 150 -4.05 -18.02 14.52
N ARG A 151 -3.82 -18.11 13.22
CA ARG A 151 -4.67 -17.53 12.17
C ARG A 151 -5.05 -18.51 11.07
N GLN A 152 -6.00 -18.11 10.25
CA GLN A 152 -6.34 -18.74 8.98
C GLN A 152 -6.52 -17.71 7.90
N TYR A 153 -6.09 -18.04 6.68
CA TYR A 153 -6.39 -17.27 5.49
C TYR A 153 -7.69 -17.75 4.85
N ALA A 154 -8.57 -16.81 4.56
CA ALA A 154 -9.83 -17.06 3.86
C ALA A 154 -9.65 -16.97 2.35
N GLU A 155 -9.03 -15.89 1.90
CA GLU A 155 -8.95 -15.49 0.50
C GLU A 155 -7.61 -14.80 0.22
N LYS A 156 -7.14 -14.85 -1.03
CA LYS A 156 -5.95 -14.15 -1.54
C LYS A 156 -6.27 -13.46 -2.85
N LEU A 157 -5.70 -12.27 -3.05
CA LEU A 157 -5.71 -11.54 -4.30
C LEU A 157 -4.24 -11.35 -4.74
N GLU A 158 -3.91 -11.76 -5.95
CA GLU A 158 -2.58 -11.56 -6.56
C GLU A 158 -2.70 -10.59 -7.73
N PHE A 159 -1.73 -9.68 -7.87
CA PHE A 159 -1.73 -8.67 -8.92
C PHE A 159 -0.64 -8.97 -9.96
N ASP A 160 -0.97 -8.73 -11.23
CA ASP A 160 0.00 -8.80 -12.31
C ASP A 160 0.98 -7.63 -12.20
N ARG A 161 2.28 -7.90 -12.30
CA ARG A 161 3.31 -6.87 -12.13
C ARG A 161 3.46 -5.93 -13.32
N VAL A 162 3.03 -6.37 -14.49
CA VAL A 162 3.34 -5.75 -15.79
C VAL A 162 2.08 -5.18 -16.42
N ALA A 163 1.03 -5.99 -16.53
CA ALA A 163 -0.20 -5.59 -17.19
C ALA A 163 -0.98 -4.58 -16.34
N GLU A 164 -1.18 -4.91 -15.06
CA GLU A 164 -2.01 -4.11 -14.16
C GLU A 164 -1.46 -4.12 -12.72
N PRO A 165 -0.31 -3.47 -12.49
CA PRO A 165 0.27 -3.39 -11.15
C PRO A 165 -0.64 -2.63 -10.20
N MET A 166 -0.68 -3.08 -8.95
CA MET A 166 -1.22 -2.29 -7.85
C MET A 166 -0.06 -1.66 -7.09
N TYR A 167 -0.01 -0.33 -7.01
CA TYR A 167 0.99 0.40 -6.23
C TYR A 167 0.55 0.52 -4.77
N LEU A 168 1.53 0.57 -3.85
CA LEU A 168 1.22 0.69 -2.43
C LEU A 168 0.47 2.00 -2.10
N TYR A 169 0.77 3.11 -2.79
CA TYR A 169 0.05 4.36 -2.57
C TYR A 169 -1.45 4.26 -2.91
N GLU A 170 -1.84 3.40 -3.85
CA GLU A 170 -3.25 3.18 -4.21
C GLU A 170 -3.97 2.44 -3.09
N LEU A 171 -3.36 1.37 -2.57
CA LEU A 171 -3.89 0.64 -1.42
C LEU A 171 -4.04 1.56 -0.21
N VAL A 172 -3.02 2.37 0.09
CA VAL A 172 -3.06 3.28 1.24
C VAL A 172 -4.08 4.39 1.06
N THR A 173 -4.31 4.87 -0.17
CA THR A 173 -5.39 5.81 -0.49
C THR A 173 -6.75 5.20 -0.20
N LEU A 174 -7.00 3.95 -0.64
CA LEU A 174 -8.24 3.25 -0.35
C LEU A 174 -8.45 3.08 1.17
N VAL A 175 -7.41 2.65 1.88
CA VAL A 175 -7.49 2.47 3.34
C VAL A 175 -7.77 3.80 4.05
N ASN A 176 -7.13 4.90 3.63
CA ASN A 176 -7.40 6.22 4.18
C ASN A 176 -8.87 6.65 3.99
N VAL A 177 -9.42 6.47 2.79
CA VAL A 177 -10.84 6.74 2.49
C VAL A 177 -11.77 5.93 3.41
N LEU A 178 -11.50 4.63 3.55
CA LEU A 178 -12.30 3.75 4.41
C LEU A 178 -12.26 4.17 5.88
N SER A 179 -11.08 4.55 6.35
CA SER A 179 -10.84 4.97 7.73
C SER A 179 -11.59 6.27 8.05
N GLN A 180 -11.58 7.24 7.14
CA GLN A 180 -12.30 8.51 7.28
C GLN A 180 -13.83 8.34 7.17
N THR A 181 -14.30 7.37 6.38
CA THR A 181 -15.75 7.11 6.25
C THR A 181 -16.31 6.38 7.49
N GLY A 182 -15.44 5.70 8.25
CA GLY A 182 -15.79 4.87 9.40
C GLY A 182 -16.54 5.57 10.55
N ASP A 183 -16.37 6.87 10.74
CA ASP A 183 -17.03 7.61 11.82
C ASP A 183 -18.54 7.77 11.61
N THR A 184 -19.02 7.62 10.37
CA THR A 184 -20.47 7.69 10.06
C THR A 184 -21.22 6.39 10.32
N PHE A 185 -20.51 5.29 10.63
CA PHE A 185 -21.10 3.97 10.82
C PHE A 185 -21.17 3.61 12.32
N ASN A 186 -22.40 3.53 12.83
CA ASN A 186 -22.82 3.22 14.20
C ASN A 186 -21.73 2.85 15.23
N LEU A 187 -21.66 3.64 16.31
CA LEU A 187 -20.80 3.46 17.49
C LEU A 187 -20.87 2.05 18.12
N GLY A 188 -21.95 1.30 17.89
CA GLY A 188 -22.14 -0.06 18.42
C GLY A 188 -21.45 -1.19 17.65
N SER A 189 -20.93 -0.96 16.44
CA SER A 189 -20.41 -2.01 15.55
C SER A 189 -19.00 -1.74 15.00
N ARG A 190 -18.18 -0.93 15.70
CA ARG A 190 -16.80 -0.56 15.33
C ARG A 190 -15.79 -1.73 15.42
N ASP A 191 -16.21 -2.93 15.09
CA ASP A 191 -15.42 -4.15 15.20
C ASP A 191 -14.51 -4.32 13.96
N SER A 192 -13.35 -4.95 14.18
CA SER A 192 -12.29 -5.13 13.17
C SER A 192 -12.73 -5.84 11.87
N TYR A 193 -13.81 -6.62 11.93
CA TYR A 193 -14.35 -7.34 10.78
C TYR A 193 -14.99 -6.44 9.74
N TRP A 194 -15.59 -5.31 10.15
CA TRP A 194 -16.25 -4.41 9.21
C TRP A 194 -15.20 -3.76 8.30
N PHE A 195 -14.12 -3.25 8.91
CA PHE A 195 -13.03 -2.61 8.20
C PHE A 195 -12.35 -3.56 7.21
N SER A 196 -11.87 -4.72 7.69
CA SER A 196 -11.20 -5.70 6.84
C SER A 196 -12.15 -6.24 5.76
N GLY A 197 -13.41 -6.50 6.11
CA GLY A 197 -14.46 -6.97 5.20
C GLY A 197 -14.77 -5.99 4.09
N LEU A 198 -14.98 -4.71 4.41
CA LEU A 198 -15.25 -3.65 3.45
C LEU A 198 -14.03 -3.36 2.57
N LEU A 199 -12.84 -3.26 3.16
CA LEU A 199 -11.58 -3.11 2.42
C LEU A 199 -11.40 -4.22 1.38
N TRP A 200 -11.63 -5.48 1.76
CA TRP A 200 -11.54 -6.60 0.84
C TRP A 200 -12.51 -6.51 -0.33
N VAL A 201 -13.76 -6.13 -0.06
CA VAL A 201 -14.78 -5.98 -1.10
C VAL A 201 -14.44 -4.83 -2.04
N CYS A 202 -13.98 -3.69 -1.52
CA CYS A 202 -13.54 -2.55 -2.31
C CYS A 202 -12.32 -2.92 -3.18
N LEU A 203 -11.31 -3.60 -2.61
CA LEU A 203 -10.12 -4.05 -3.36
C LEU A 203 -10.49 -4.88 -4.58
N ARG A 204 -11.39 -5.85 -4.42
CA ARG A 204 -11.85 -6.68 -5.55
C ARG A 204 -12.64 -5.89 -6.60
N GLN A 205 -13.28 -4.80 -6.22
CA GLN A 205 -14.00 -3.94 -7.16
C GLN A 205 -13.05 -2.99 -7.92
N ILE A 206 -12.02 -2.46 -7.27
CA ILE A 206 -11.06 -1.54 -7.89
C ILE A 206 -9.97 -2.27 -8.69
N ARG A 207 -9.79 -3.57 -8.43
CA ARG A 207 -8.85 -4.46 -9.13
C ARG A 207 -9.56 -5.76 -9.54
N PRO A 208 -10.50 -5.70 -10.50
CA PRO A 208 -11.27 -6.85 -10.92
C PRO A 208 -10.43 -7.91 -11.63
N ASP A 209 -9.33 -7.52 -12.26
CA ASP A 209 -8.45 -8.41 -13.02
C ASP A 209 -7.39 -9.12 -12.15
N GLY A 210 -7.35 -8.83 -10.84
CA GLY A 210 -6.49 -9.55 -9.89
C GLY A 210 -6.90 -11.02 -9.73
N VAL A 211 -5.92 -11.93 -9.66
CA VAL A 211 -6.18 -13.37 -9.51
C VAL A 211 -6.69 -13.64 -8.10
N HIS A 212 -7.98 -13.97 -8.01
CA HIS A 212 -8.66 -14.23 -6.74
C HIS A 212 -8.67 -15.72 -6.42
N THR A 213 -8.04 -16.09 -5.31
CA THR A 213 -8.07 -17.46 -4.78
C THR A 213 -8.87 -17.50 -3.48
N ASN A 214 -9.88 -18.37 -3.43
CA ASN A 214 -10.73 -18.55 -2.24
C ASN A 214 -10.43 -19.89 -1.55
N TYR A 215 -9.61 -19.86 -0.51
CA TYR A 215 -9.24 -21.07 0.25
C TYR A 215 -10.36 -21.54 1.17
N ARG A 216 -11.13 -20.59 1.76
CA ARG A 216 -12.18 -20.88 2.76
C ARG A 216 -13.38 -19.94 2.58
N PRO A 217 -14.33 -20.25 1.68
CA PRO A 217 -15.41 -19.34 1.27
C PRO A 217 -16.41 -18.96 2.38
N LYS A 218 -16.38 -19.69 3.49
CA LYS A 218 -17.27 -19.50 4.66
C LYS A 218 -16.55 -18.84 5.84
N LEU A 219 -15.27 -18.50 5.72
CA LEU A 219 -14.49 -17.94 6.83
C LEU A 219 -14.69 -16.42 6.96
N ARG A 220 -14.69 -15.69 5.83
CA ARG A 220 -14.81 -14.23 5.80
C ARG A 220 -16.15 -13.74 6.34
N GLY A 221 -16.08 -12.77 7.25
CA GLY A 221 -17.22 -12.07 7.82
C GLY A 221 -18.07 -12.94 8.74
N ARG A 222 -17.61 -14.13 9.14
CA ARG A 222 -18.38 -15.07 9.97
C ARG A 222 -18.10 -14.80 11.45
N PHE A 223 -19.13 -14.62 12.28
CA PHE A 223 -19.01 -14.52 13.74
C PHE A 223 -20.08 -15.39 14.39
N GLY A 224 -19.67 -16.56 14.90
CA GLY A 224 -20.61 -17.59 15.34
C GLY A 224 -21.55 -17.99 14.20
N LEU A 225 -22.84 -17.68 14.37
CA LEU A 225 -23.91 -17.93 13.40
C LEU A 225 -24.17 -16.72 12.46
N LEU A 226 -23.67 -15.53 12.80
CA LEU A 226 -23.88 -14.33 12.01
C LEU A 226 -22.82 -14.22 10.91
N ARG A 227 -23.21 -13.63 9.78
CA ARG A 227 -22.28 -13.26 8.72
C ARG A 227 -22.50 -11.79 8.36
N HIS A 228 -21.44 -10.99 8.44
CA HIS A 228 -21.47 -9.62 7.93
C HIS A 228 -21.00 -9.61 6.47
N THR A 229 -21.78 -8.92 5.65
CA THR A 229 -21.44 -8.55 4.29
C THR A 229 -21.64 -7.04 4.24
N PRO A 230 -20.63 -6.26 3.79
CA PRO A 230 -20.80 -4.82 3.63
C PRO A 230 -21.97 -4.50 2.70
N ASP A 231 -22.70 -3.42 2.98
CA ASP A 231 -23.84 -3.03 2.15
C ASP A 231 -23.35 -2.54 0.76
N LYS A 232 -24.22 -2.69 -0.25
CA LYS A 232 -23.89 -2.26 -1.62
C LYS A 232 -23.61 -0.75 -1.69
N GLY A 233 -24.40 0.06 -0.99
CA GLY A 233 -24.24 1.51 -0.94
C GLY A 233 -22.95 1.93 -0.23
N GLU A 234 -22.58 1.26 0.86
CA GLU A 234 -21.31 1.49 1.56
C GLU A 234 -20.12 1.25 0.63
N LYS A 235 -20.12 0.10 -0.06
CA LYS A 235 -19.09 -0.27 -1.02
C LYS A 235 -18.98 0.75 -2.15
N GLU A 236 -20.10 1.14 -2.76
CA GLU A 236 -20.14 2.10 -3.87
C GLU A 236 -19.62 3.47 -3.43
N LYS A 237 -20.08 3.97 -2.28
CA LYS A 237 -19.60 5.22 -1.69
C LYS A 237 -18.08 5.22 -1.51
N CYS A 238 -17.52 4.16 -0.93
CA CYS A 238 -16.08 4.07 -0.68
C CYS A 238 -15.26 3.95 -1.97
N CYS A 239 -15.75 3.17 -2.95
CA CYS A 239 -15.07 3.04 -4.24
C CYS A 239 -15.08 4.37 -5.01
N ASN A 240 -16.19 5.10 -5.00
CA ASN A 240 -16.30 6.41 -5.67
C ASN A 240 -15.34 7.43 -5.03
N ALA A 241 -15.34 7.52 -3.70
CA ALA A 241 -14.41 8.40 -2.97
C ALA A 241 -12.93 8.02 -3.24
N PHE A 242 -12.62 6.72 -3.32
CA PHE A 242 -11.29 6.27 -3.74
C PHE A 242 -10.92 6.77 -5.15
N TYR A 243 -11.80 6.64 -6.14
CA TYR A 243 -11.52 7.09 -7.50
C TYR A 243 -11.35 8.62 -7.58
N GLU A 244 -12.10 9.39 -6.79
CA GLU A 244 -11.91 10.84 -6.70
C GLU A 244 -10.55 11.21 -6.11
N ASP A 245 -10.12 10.51 -5.05
CA ASP A 245 -8.87 10.81 -4.37
C ASP A 245 -7.63 10.30 -5.12
N ILE A 246 -7.73 9.15 -5.79
CA ILE A 246 -6.57 8.59 -6.48
C ILE A 246 -6.15 9.45 -7.68
N VAL A 247 -7.11 10.07 -8.39
CA VAL A 247 -6.81 11.03 -9.46
C VAL A 247 -5.96 12.18 -8.94
N LYS A 248 -6.32 12.76 -7.79
CA LYS A 248 -5.56 13.85 -7.15
C LYS A 248 -4.16 13.39 -6.72
N VAL A 249 -4.02 12.14 -6.28
CA VAL A 249 -2.71 11.56 -5.91
C VAL A 249 -1.84 11.41 -7.16
N GLU A 250 -2.37 10.83 -8.24
CA GLU A 250 -1.63 10.61 -9.48
C GLU A 250 -1.18 11.92 -10.13
N GLU A 251 -2.01 12.97 -10.09
CA GLU A 251 -1.65 14.31 -10.55
C GLU A 251 -0.46 14.89 -9.77
N ARG A 252 -0.47 14.74 -8.43
CA ARG A 252 0.64 15.17 -7.57
C ARG A 252 1.92 14.39 -7.86
N LEU A 253 1.83 13.07 -8.00
CA LEU A 253 2.99 12.23 -8.34
C LEU A 253 3.55 12.60 -9.73
N LYS A 254 2.67 12.87 -10.70
CA LYS A 254 3.05 13.35 -12.04
C LYS A 254 3.80 14.68 -11.97
N HIS A 255 3.33 15.62 -11.16
CA HIS A 255 4.03 16.89 -10.96
C HIS A 255 5.41 16.70 -10.30
N SER A 256 5.50 15.83 -9.28
CA SER A 256 6.76 15.45 -8.63
C SER A 256 7.79 14.88 -9.63
N ARG A 257 7.36 14.03 -10.57
CA ARG A 257 8.21 13.50 -11.65
C ARG A 257 8.81 14.61 -12.52
N GLN A 258 7.99 15.59 -12.91
CA GLN A 258 8.41 16.70 -13.78
C GLN A 258 9.42 17.63 -13.09
N MET A 259 9.23 17.91 -11.80
CA MET A 259 10.20 18.71 -11.05
C MET A 259 11.51 17.95 -10.83
N GLY A 260 11.45 16.65 -10.55
CA GLY A 260 12.64 15.82 -10.38
C GLY A 260 13.50 15.67 -11.65
N SER A 261 12.90 15.71 -12.84
CA SER A 261 13.62 15.64 -14.11
C SER A 261 14.26 16.97 -14.51
N ALA A 262 13.62 18.11 -14.20
CA ALA A 262 14.14 19.45 -14.50
C ALA A 262 15.45 19.79 -13.74
N ILE A 263 15.62 19.25 -12.53
CA ILE A 263 16.83 19.47 -11.71
C ILE A 263 18.05 18.69 -12.25
N ARG A 264 17.83 17.65 -13.06
CA ARG A 264 18.89 16.77 -13.57
C ARG A 264 19.43 17.13 -14.94
N THR A 265 19.02 18.23 -15.56
CA THR A 265 19.59 18.66 -16.84
C THR A 265 21.03 19.13 -16.65
N PRO A 266 22.07 18.37 -17.08
CA PRO A 266 23.45 18.78 -16.97
C PRO A 266 23.75 19.66 -18.18
N GLY A 267 23.46 20.96 -18.05
CA GLY A 267 23.54 21.88 -19.20
C GLY A 267 23.78 23.35 -18.84
N ALA A 268 24.12 23.67 -17.58
CA ALA A 268 24.60 25.00 -17.24
C ALA A 268 26.11 24.94 -17.06
N HIS A 269 26.82 25.43 -18.08
CA HIS A 269 28.20 25.88 -17.95
C HIS A 269 28.38 26.64 -16.63
N SER A 270 29.37 26.21 -15.85
CA SER A 270 29.89 26.94 -14.70
C SER A 270 30.54 28.25 -15.18
N GLU A 271 29.72 29.25 -15.49
CA GLU A 271 30.17 30.64 -15.44
C GLU A 271 30.23 31.06 -13.97
N ARG A 272 31.43 31.37 -13.51
CA ARG A 272 31.72 31.91 -12.18
C ARG A 272 30.93 33.21 -11.99
N PHE A 273 29.80 33.13 -11.31
CA PHE A 273 29.13 34.31 -10.78
C PHE A 273 29.79 34.71 -9.44
N THR A 274 30.55 35.80 -9.48
CA THR A 274 30.94 36.55 -8.29
C THR A 274 29.73 37.27 -7.70
N PRO A 275 29.58 37.36 -6.37
CA PRO A 275 28.42 37.99 -5.76
C PRO A 275 28.54 39.52 -5.81
N LYS A 276 27.65 40.17 -6.57
CA LYS A 276 27.33 41.59 -6.39
C LYS A 276 25.82 41.77 -6.29
N THR A 277 25.39 41.92 -5.04
CA THR A 277 24.43 42.90 -4.52
C THR A 277 23.37 43.45 -5.49
N ARG A 278 22.08 43.12 -5.24
CA ARG A 278 21.02 44.11 -4.95
C ARG A 278 19.69 43.42 -4.64
N PHE A 279 19.19 43.69 -3.43
CA PHE A 279 17.77 43.57 -3.12
C PHE A 279 17.01 44.68 -3.86
N SER A 280 15.92 44.32 -4.52
CA SER A 280 14.85 45.24 -4.90
C SER A 280 13.52 44.50 -4.77
N MET A 281 12.74 44.89 -3.77
CA MET A 281 11.32 44.58 -3.67
C MET A 281 10.57 45.26 -4.82
N CYS A 282 9.62 44.55 -5.42
CA CYS A 282 8.44 45.14 -6.03
C CYS A 282 7.22 44.30 -5.64
N LEU A 283 6.39 44.86 -4.78
CA LEU A 283 4.96 44.58 -4.68
C LEU A 283 4.24 45.27 -5.85
N ASN A 284 3.19 44.63 -6.38
CA ASN A 284 1.95 45.17 -6.99
C ASN A 284 1.28 44.00 -7.74
N SER A 285 0.16 43.44 -7.27
CA SER A 285 -1.23 43.93 -7.33
C SER A 285 -1.95 43.59 -8.65
N GLU A 286 -3.10 42.92 -8.47
CA GLU A 286 -4.33 42.91 -9.29
C GLU A 286 -4.47 41.98 -10.53
N ASP A 287 -5.46 41.08 -10.37
CA ASP A 287 -6.25 40.30 -11.34
C ASP A 287 -7.22 41.25 -12.10
N PRO A 288 -7.64 41.06 -13.38
CA PRO A 288 -8.58 39.99 -13.78
C PRO A 288 -8.44 39.43 -15.23
N ARG A 289 -8.76 38.13 -15.38
CA ARG A 289 -9.42 37.45 -16.53
C ARG A 289 -9.11 37.95 -17.96
N THR A 290 -8.55 37.07 -18.81
CA THR A 290 -9.30 36.39 -19.90
C THR A 290 -8.43 35.47 -20.78
N LYS A 291 -9.08 34.38 -21.20
CA LYS A 291 -8.91 33.57 -22.43
C LYS A 291 -7.83 32.47 -22.49
N SER A 292 -8.40 31.27 -22.49
CA SER A 292 -8.24 30.26 -23.54
C SER A 292 -6.97 29.42 -23.51
N SER A 293 -7.07 28.25 -22.89
CA SER A 293 -6.36 27.06 -23.34
C SER A 293 -7.22 25.84 -23.09
N ARG A 294 -7.83 25.34 -24.17
CA ARG A 294 -8.39 23.99 -24.25
C ARG A 294 -7.28 23.00 -23.95
N HIS A 295 -7.29 22.38 -22.78
CA HIS A 295 -6.54 21.15 -22.51
C HIS A 295 -7.51 20.11 -21.96
N ARG A 296 -7.36 18.89 -22.48
CA ARG A 296 -8.32 17.80 -22.42
C ARG A 296 -8.58 17.41 -20.97
N ILE A 297 -9.80 17.67 -20.50
CA ILE A 297 -10.40 16.98 -19.36
C ILE A 297 -10.57 15.54 -19.80
N TRP A 298 -9.87 14.62 -19.13
CA TRP A 298 -10.28 13.23 -19.15
C TRP A 298 -11.56 13.17 -18.32
N ASP A 299 -12.65 12.95 -19.03
CA ASP A 299 -13.99 12.87 -18.46
C ASP A 299 -14.06 11.63 -17.55
N VAL A 300 -14.41 11.83 -16.28
CA VAL A 300 -14.64 10.75 -15.31
C VAL A 300 -15.69 9.76 -15.86
N ASP A 301 -16.61 10.24 -16.70
CA ASP A 301 -17.56 9.41 -17.45
C ASP A 301 -16.88 8.42 -18.40
N SER A 302 -15.70 8.73 -18.96
CA SER A 302 -14.99 7.82 -19.88
C SER A 302 -14.41 6.61 -19.12
N TYR A 303 -13.92 6.84 -17.90
CA TYR A 303 -13.43 5.76 -17.02
C TYR A 303 -14.60 4.90 -16.51
N LEU A 304 -15.73 5.52 -16.16
CA LEU A 304 -16.95 4.80 -15.77
C LEU A 304 -17.60 4.04 -16.94
N ARG A 305 -17.55 4.57 -18.17
CA ARG A 305 -18.07 3.92 -19.39
C ARG A 305 -17.23 2.73 -19.87
N LEU A 306 -15.90 2.78 -19.68
CA LEU A 306 -15.03 1.64 -19.98
C LEU A 306 -15.34 0.43 -19.07
N ASN A 307 -15.80 0.67 -17.84
CA ASN A 307 -16.15 -0.39 -16.89
C ASN A 307 -17.62 -0.82 -16.91
N SER A 308 -18.57 0.01 -17.37
CA SER A 308 -19.99 -0.37 -17.46
C SER A 308 -20.31 -1.32 -18.62
N ASN A 309 -19.52 -1.33 -19.69
CA ASN A 309 -19.70 -2.26 -20.81
C ASN A 309 -19.28 -3.72 -20.51
N LYS A 310 -18.56 -3.99 -19.40
CA LYS A 310 -18.22 -5.36 -18.97
C LYS A 310 -19.30 -6.05 -18.12
N PHE A 311 -20.36 -5.35 -17.70
CA PHE A 311 -21.42 -5.93 -16.83
C PHE A 311 -22.72 -6.32 -17.56
N ALA A 312 -22.80 -6.16 -18.89
CA ALA A 312 -24.02 -6.47 -19.66
C ALA A 312 -24.05 -7.89 -20.27
N ALA A 313 -23.10 -8.77 -19.96
CA ALA A 313 -23.03 -10.13 -20.49
C ALA A 313 -23.16 -11.18 -19.39
N ASN A 314 -24.36 -11.37 -18.85
CA ASN A 314 -24.84 -12.63 -18.28
C ASN A 314 -26.37 -12.56 -18.14
N LYS A 315 -27.08 -12.90 -19.22
CA LYS A 315 -28.50 -13.29 -19.13
C LYS A 315 -28.55 -14.73 -18.59
N PRO A 316 -29.41 -15.05 -17.62
CA PRO A 316 -29.67 -16.43 -17.25
C PRO A 316 -30.43 -17.12 -18.40
N GLN A 317 -29.92 -18.28 -18.80
CA GLN A 317 -30.59 -19.22 -19.68
C GLN A 317 -31.71 -19.88 -18.85
N SER A 318 -32.96 -19.62 -19.21
CA SER A 318 -34.13 -20.32 -18.66
C SER A 318 -34.16 -21.73 -19.24
N ASP A 319 -34.01 -22.73 -18.38
CA ASP A 319 -34.34 -24.11 -18.73
C ASP A 319 -35.84 -24.33 -18.51
N ASP A 320 -36.53 -24.61 -19.61
CA ASP A 320 -37.82 -25.27 -19.65
C ASP A 320 -37.65 -26.73 -19.21
N ARG A 321 -38.40 -27.14 -18.17
CA ARG A 321 -39.09 -28.45 -18.08
C ARG A 321 -40.02 -28.53 -16.88
#